data_AF-A0A939IVP1-F1
#
_entry.id   AF-A0A939IVP1-F1
#
_cell.length_a   1.000
_cell.length_b   1.000
_cell.length_c   1.000
_cell.angle_alpha   90.00
_cell.angle_beta   90.00
_cell.angle_gamma   90.00
#
_symmetry.space_group_name_H-M   'P 1'
#
loop_
_entity.id
_entity.type
_entity.pdbx_description
1 polymer ?
#
loop_
_entity_poly.entity_id
_entity_poly.type
_entity_poly.pdbx_seq_one_letter_code
_entity_poly.pdbx_strand_id
1 'polypeptide(L)'
;METNSTTQSPSTERTFTVQILNPVSNLGINSGFLPIPNKGPGFSAVNNIGRLTGFIEIRNLVPIIDNCTLDSNPRFSRRGEVTDEIEETIALTPELLPFKSKGILMAVPSVVSLDRNRVSLTIENPMAEGILDGGHNALAAGLSLLRKTSMDRKEFNKIKTWKDLKQAWGQFADELDAIRRDPDENKALMPLEILFPANPDDESCVAYFNEHLLEVCAARNNNVQLAPTTTANQEGLLDPLKQVLAGCGVTERIQWKTNGEGTIAVPDVTALAWIPLSAIDLPVDDDGMQVTALTGRSAYAQKGLAFKRYKKLMSCRAVSSAKNNDYQREVDNEQVWAAHELLPDIVRAYDYIQCNFAEAYNATGGKFGRITSVQAVNKGKSPKSSKFFGKPVATDVPLGFLMPVVFALRVLITQDQKTKLPMWRDNMDPVAFLEEHLAEIVKEMRGLYESFNFDPQKVGKENHSYSAAEAAVKNIYMSAMLGM
;
A
#
# COMPACT_ATOMS: atom_id res chain seq x y z
N MET A 1 -26.98 17.39 25.87
CA MET A 1 -25.55 17.59 26.16
C MET A 1 -24.78 16.87 25.08
N GLU A 2 -24.50 17.58 24.00
CA GLU A 2 -23.61 17.15 22.93
C GLU A 2 -22.18 17.21 23.47
N THR A 3 -21.42 16.13 23.33
CA THR A 3 -19.97 16.15 23.54
C THR A 3 -19.32 15.83 22.21
N ASN A 4 -18.80 16.89 21.59
CA ASN A 4 -18.05 16.92 20.35
C ASN A 4 -16.88 15.93 20.36
N SER A 5 -16.82 15.12 19.32
CA SER A 5 -15.61 14.51 18.82
C SER A 5 -14.74 15.59 18.16
N THR A 6 -13.50 15.71 18.60
CA THR A 6 -12.46 16.44 17.85
C THR A 6 -11.13 15.75 18.09
N THR A 7 -10.87 14.72 17.30
CA THR A 7 -9.52 14.19 17.09
C THR A 7 -8.97 14.79 15.79
N GLN A 8 -8.54 16.05 15.85
CA GLN A 8 -7.58 16.59 14.89
C GLN A 8 -6.19 16.09 15.33
N SER A 9 -5.53 15.28 14.49
CA SER A 9 -4.10 15.05 14.63
C SER A 9 -3.35 16.33 14.27
N PRO A 10 -2.28 16.73 14.99
CA PRO A 10 -1.59 17.98 14.68
C PRO A 10 -0.79 17.83 13.37
N SER A 11 -1.18 18.56 12.33
CA SER A 11 -0.28 18.86 11.20
C SER A 11 0.90 19.65 11.77
N THR A 12 2.06 19.02 11.86
CA THR A 12 3.28 19.73 12.25
C THR A 12 3.88 20.31 10.99
N GLU A 13 3.45 21.52 10.64
CA GLU A 13 4.10 22.30 9.59
C GLU A 13 5.61 22.36 9.85
N ARG A 14 6.43 22.05 8.84
CA ARG A 14 7.89 22.06 8.93
C ARG A 14 8.47 22.94 7.84
N THR A 15 9.06 24.06 8.24
CA THR A 15 9.82 24.93 7.35
C THR A 15 11.31 24.70 7.51
N PHE A 16 12.03 24.52 6.41
CA PHE A 16 13.47 24.33 6.42
C PHE A 16 14.13 24.93 5.18
N THR A 17 15.43 25.22 5.29
CA THR A 17 16.21 25.84 4.22
C THR A 17 17.19 24.86 3.60
N VAL A 18 17.27 24.84 2.27
CA VAL A 18 18.27 24.08 1.51
C VAL A 18 19.01 25.00 0.54
N GLN A 19 20.24 24.63 0.20
CA GLN A 19 21.04 25.32 -0.81
C GLN A 19 21.03 24.50 -2.11
N ILE A 20 20.57 25.13 -3.20
CA ILE A 20 20.43 24.48 -4.51
C ILE A 20 21.33 25.19 -5.51
N LEU A 21 22.29 24.46 -6.03
CA LEU A 21 23.31 24.92 -6.95
C LEU A 21 22.83 24.78 -8.40
N ASN A 22 23.38 25.62 -9.28
CA ASN A 22 23.12 25.55 -10.71
C ASN A 22 24.08 24.53 -11.36
N PRO A 23 23.70 23.85 -12.46
CA PRO A 23 24.58 22.98 -13.27
C PRO A 23 25.98 23.52 -13.62
N VAL A 24 26.26 24.81 -13.48
CA VAL A 24 27.43 25.44 -14.11
C VAL A 24 28.43 26.09 -13.15
N SER A 25 28.12 26.24 -11.86
CA SER A 25 28.98 27.05 -10.97
C SER A 25 30.09 26.27 -10.23
N ASN A 26 30.12 24.93 -10.27
CA ASN A 26 31.04 24.12 -9.43
C ASN A 26 31.97 23.15 -10.17
N LEU A 27 31.93 23.08 -11.50
CA LEU A 27 32.99 22.42 -12.27
C LEU A 27 33.99 23.52 -12.62
N GLY A 28 35.24 23.44 -12.14
CA GLY A 28 36.30 24.43 -12.40
C GLY A 28 36.74 24.54 -13.87
N ILE A 29 35.80 24.62 -14.80
CA ILE A 29 35.98 24.69 -16.24
C ILE A 29 36.02 26.18 -16.62
N ASN A 30 37.17 26.62 -17.12
CA ASN A 30 37.32 27.92 -17.78
C ASN A 30 36.24 28.08 -18.86
N SER A 31 35.39 29.09 -18.70
CA SER A 31 34.24 29.40 -19.56
C SER A 31 34.66 30.00 -20.91
N GLY A 32 35.31 29.19 -21.75
CA GLY A 32 35.82 29.62 -23.05
C GLY A 32 34.90 29.37 -24.25
N PHE A 33 33.86 28.54 -24.13
CA PHE A 33 33.12 28.10 -25.33
C PHE A 33 31.60 28.26 -25.35
N LEU A 34 30.93 28.59 -24.24
CA LEU A 34 29.50 28.91 -24.25
C LEU A 34 29.20 29.96 -23.16
N PRO A 35 28.54 31.08 -23.46
CA PRO A 35 28.05 32.00 -22.44
C PRO A 35 26.86 31.34 -21.76
N ILE A 36 27.10 30.59 -20.68
CA ILE A 36 26.03 30.00 -19.89
C ILE A 36 25.65 31.01 -18.79
N PRO A 37 24.43 31.54 -18.78
CA PRO A 37 24.05 32.59 -17.84
C PRO A 37 24.12 32.08 -16.39
N ASN A 38 24.93 32.78 -15.60
CA ASN A 38 25.19 32.56 -14.19
C ASN A 38 24.00 33.09 -13.35
N LYS A 39 22.86 32.38 -13.36
CA LYS A 39 21.65 32.79 -12.62
C LYS A 39 20.99 31.60 -11.92
N GLY A 40 21.29 31.43 -10.63
CA GLY A 40 20.46 30.71 -9.63
C GLY A 40 19.98 29.30 -9.99
N PRO A 41 19.18 28.65 -9.13
CA PRO A 41 18.47 27.44 -9.54
C PRO A 41 17.38 27.79 -10.58
N GLY A 42 17.05 26.86 -11.48
CA GLY A 42 16.16 27.13 -12.62
C GLY A 42 14.69 27.07 -12.21
N PHE A 43 14.01 28.23 -12.17
CA PHE A 43 12.56 28.32 -11.96
C PHE A 43 11.82 28.32 -13.29
N SER A 44 10.75 27.53 -13.38
CA SER A 44 9.80 27.53 -14.49
C SER A 44 8.40 27.24 -13.97
N ALA A 45 7.35 27.78 -14.61
CA ALA A 45 5.97 27.46 -14.28
C ALA A 45 5.17 27.21 -15.55
N VAL A 46 4.34 26.15 -15.57
CA VAL A 46 3.45 25.78 -16.68
C VAL A 46 2.17 25.23 -16.10
N ASN A 47 1.00 25.70 -16.57
CA ASN A 47 -0.32 25.20 -16.18
C ASN A 47 -0.47 24.97 -14.67
N ASN A 48 -0.30 26.03 -13.86
CA ASN A 48 -0.44 25.98 -12.39
C ASN A 48 0.59 25.15 -11.63
N ILE A 49 1.56 24.52 -12.30
CA ILE A 49 2.66 23.78 -11.67
C ILE A 49 3.97 24.54 -11.89
N GLY A 50 4.56 24.97 -10.78
CA GLY A 50 5.92 25.47 -10.67
C GLY A 50 6.93 24.32 -10.54
N ARG A 51 8.12 24.55 -11.08
CA ARG A 51 9.25 23.62 -11.03
C ARG A 51 10.54 24.38 -10.78
N LEU A 52 11.30 23.86 -9.83
CA LEU A 52 12.66 24.27 -9.50
C LEU A 52 13.62 23.12 -9.81
N THR A 53 14.67 23.38 -10.58
CA THR A 53 15.67 22.36 -10.91
C THR A 53 17.08 22.85 -10.59
N GLY A 54 17.89 21.98 -10.00
CA GLY A 54 19.29 22.25 -9.72
C GLY A 54 20.00 21.02 -9.15
N PHE A 55 21.09 21.28 -8.43
CA PHE A 55 21.92 20.27 -7.78
C PHE A 55 22.04 20.58 -6.30
N ILE A 56 22.11 19.54 -5.49
CA ILE A 56 22.36 19.66 -4.05
C ILE A 56 23.59 18.84 -3.68
N GLU A 57 24.48 19.44 -2.91
CA GLU A 57 25.61 18.70 -2.31
C GLU A 57 25.06 17.65 -1.35
N ILE A 58 25.67 16.46 -1.31
CA ILE A 58 25.18 15.36 -0.44
C ILE A 58 25.04 15.81 1.02
N ARG A 59 25.98 16.61 1.55
CA ARG A 59 25.90 17.16 2.92
C ARG A 59 24.69 18.07 3.14
N ASN A 60 24.22 18.75 2.10
CA ASN A 60 23.06 19.65 2.15
C ASN A 60 21.72 18.89 2.01
N LEU A 61 21.74 17.56 1.84
CA LEU A 61 20.54 16.74 1.95
C LEU A 61 20.08 16.53 3.41
N VAL A 62 20.92 16.83 4.41
CA VAL A 62 20.57 16.64 5.83
C VAL A 62 19.21 17.28 6.19
N PRO A 63 18.94 18.56 5.87
CA PRO A 63 17.63 19.18 6.17
C PRO A 63 16.47 18.51 5.44
N ILE A 64 16.68 17.97 4.23
CA ILE A 64 15.64 17.22 3.51
C ILE A 64 15.37 15.90 4.23
N ILE A 65 16.40 15.17 4.62
CA ILE A 65 16.25 13.89 5.33
C ILE A 65 15.64 14.11 6.71
N ASP A 66 15.96 15.19 7.41
CA ASP A 66 15.38 15.55 8.71
C ASP A 66 13.87 15.75 8.60
N ASN A 67 13.45 16.54 7.61
CA ASN A 67 12.09 17.07 7.55
C ASN A 67 11.13 16.24 6.69
N CYS A 68 11.62 15.54 5.65
CA CYS A 68 10.80 14.76 4.73
C CYS A 68 10.75 13.26 5.09
N THR A 69 9.66 12.61 4.70
CA THR A 69 9.52 11.15 4.70
C THR A 69 9.49 10.61 3.25
N LEU A 70 9.37 9.29 3.11
CA LEU A 70 9.08 8.63 1.82
C LEU A 70 7.62 8.17 1.75
N ASP A 71 6.72 8.78 2.53
CA ASP A 71 5.33 8.33 2.59
C ASP A 71 4.57 8.66 1.30
N SER A 72 4.84 9.84 0.73
CA SER A 72 4.44 10.28 -0.61
C SER A 72 5.11 9.48 -1.73
N ASN A 73 6.24 8.80 -1.46
CA ASN A 73 6.84 7.89 -2.42
C ASN A 73 5.99 6.61 -2.55
N PRO A 74 5.66 6.19 -3.79
CA PRO A 74 4.91 4.94 -3.99
C PRO A 74 5.72 3.69 -3.63
N ARG A 75 7.05 3.76 -3.65
CA ARG A 75 7.93 2.61 -3.42
C ARG A 75 8.68 2.77 -2.10
N PHE A 76 8.82 1.66 -1.39
CA PHE A 76 9.81 1.61 -0.33
C PHE A 76 11.21 1.54 -0.96
N SER A 77 12.12 2.39 -0.49
CA SER A 77 13.53 2.25 -0.78
C SER A 77 14.15 1.23 0.17
N ARG A 78 14.93 0.31 -0.42
CA ARG A 78 15.64 -0.73 0.31
C ARG A 78 17.05 -0.84 -0.22
N ARG A 79 17.99 -1.12 0.67
CA ARG A 79 19.37 -1.40 0.32
C ARG A 79 19.46 -2.63 -0.59
N GLY A 80 20.23 -2.48 -1.66
CA GLY A 80 20.55 -3.50 -2.65
C GLY A 80 21.52 -2.93 -3.69
N GLU A 81 21.61 -3.59 -4.84
CA GLU A 81 22.55 -3.25 -5.92
C GLU A 81 22.49 -1.76 -6.32
N VAL A 82 21.28 -1.22 -6.55
CA VAL A 82 21.09 0.19 -6.94
C VAL A 82 21.64 1.17 -5.89
N THR A 83 21.37 0.94 -4.60
CA THR A 83 21.89 1.82 -3.55
C THR A 83 23.39 1.66 -3.36
N ASP A 84 23.91 0.43 -3.51
CA ASP A 84 25.35 0.16 -3.38
C ASP A 84 26.12 0.86 -4.52
N GLU A 85 25.62 0.85 -5.76
CA GLU A 85 26.21 1.60 -6.91
C GLU A 85 26.19 3.12 -6.70
N ILE A 86 25.12 3.66 -6.08
CA ILE A 86 25.02 5.08 -5.78
C ILE A 86 26.00 5.45 -4.65
N GLU A 87 26.07 4.68 -3.56
CA GLU A 87 27.07 4.87 -2.48
C GLU A 87 28.50 4.82 -3.04
N GLU A 88 28.79 3.87 -3.93
CA GLU A 88 30.09 3.75 -4.60
C GLU A 88 30.39 4.98 -5.48
N THR A 89 29.40 5.46 -6.25
CA THR A 89 29.57 6.68 -7.06
C THR A 89 29.82 7.90 -6.17
N ILE A 90 29.08 8.07 -5.08
CA ILE A 90 29.28 9.16 -4.10
C ILE A 90 30.70 9.12 -3.51
N ALA A 91 31.24 7.92 -3.24
CA ALA A 91 32.52 7.76 -2.59
C ALA A 91 33.73 7.83 -3.54
N LEU A 92 33.62 7.26 -4.74
CA LEU A 92 34.76 7.01 -5.63
C LEU A 92 34.76 7.91 -6.88
N THR A 93 33.58 8.29 -7.39
CA THR A 93 33.44 9.09 -8.62
C THR A 93 32.36 10.17 -8.47
N PRO A 94 32.46 11.05 -7.46
CA PRO A 94 31.42 12.02 -7.12
C PRO A 94 31.06 12.98 -8.26
N GLU A 95 32.01 13.27 -9.16
CA GLU A 95 31.82 14.07 -10.37
C GLU A 95 30.90 13.42 -11.41
N LEU A 96 30.75 12.08 -11.36
CA LEU A 96 29.87 11.34 -12.26
C LEU A 96 28.44 11.20 -11.74
N LEU A 97 28.20 11.47 -10.45
CA LEU A 97 26.89 11.32 -9.82
C LEU A 97 25.77 12.11 -10.53
N PRO A 98 25.97 13.39 -10.93
CA PRO A 98 24.99 14.15 -11.72
C PRO A 98 24.51 13.47 -13.00
N PHE A 99 25.37 12.65 -13.61
CA PHE A 99 25.13 12.04 -14.91
C PHE A 99 24.64 10.59 -14.80
N LYS A 100 25.01 9.91 -13.71
CA LYS A 100 24.57 8.54 -13.43
C LYS A 100 23.21 8.47 -12.74
N SER A 101 22.81 9.53 -12.01
CA SER A 101 21.57 9.55 -11.24
C SER A 101 20.50 10.45 -11.86
N LYS A 102 19.24 10.03 -11.75
CA LYS A 102 18.07 10.90 -12.01
C LYS A 102 17.80 11.90 -10.89
N GLY A 103 18.48 11.75 -9.75
CA GLY A 103 18.33 12.64 -8.61
C GLY A 103 17.12 12.37 -7.73
N ILE A 104 16.70 13.40 -7.01
CA ILE A 104 15.56 13.39 -6.10
C ILE A 104 14.48 14.31 -6.68
N LEU A 105 13.24 13.82 -6.73
CA LEU A 105 12.06 14.62 -7.07
C LEU A 105 11.26 14.85 -5.80
N MET A 106 10.91 16.10 -5.52
CA MET A 106 10.09 16.49 -4.39
C MET A 106 8.86 17.27 -4.81
N ALA A 107 7.84 17.25 -3.97
CA ALA A 107 6.75 18.23 -4.00
C ALA A 107 6.61 18.92 -2.65
N VAL A 108 6.36 20.22 -2.73
CA VAL A 108 6.14 21.08 -1.57
C VAL A 108 5.04 22.10 -1.90
N PRO A 109 4.22 22.51 -0.92
CA PRO A 109 3.16 23.51 -1.11
C PRO A 109 3.73 24.90 -1.38
N SER A 110 4.94 25.20 -0.92
CA SER A 110 5.54 26.53 -1.09
C SER A 110 7.06 26.48 -1.19
N VAL A 111 7.60 27.33 -2.08
CA VAL A 111 9.03 27.57 -2.25
C VAL A 111 9.29 29.07 -2.21
N VAL A 112 10.11 29.50 -1.25
CA VAL A 112 10.53 30.91 -1.13
C VAL A 112 12.01 31.02 -1.46
N SER A 113 12.35 31.78 -2.50
CA SER A 113 13.74 32.08 -2.85
C SER A 113 14.38 32.98 -1.79
N LEU A 114 15.60 32.61 -1.38
CA LEU A 114 16.43 33.37 -0.45
C LEU A 114 17.79 33.71 -1.10
N ASP A 115 18.58 34.53 -0.42
CA ASP A 115 19.92 34.88 -0.89
C ASP A 115 20.87 33.67 -0.95
N ARG A 116 21.88 33.77 -1.83
CA ARG A 116 22.99 32.80 -1.99
C ARG A 116 22.53 31.41 -2.42
N ASN A 117 21.58 31.36 -3.37
CA ASN A 117 21.01 30.14 -3.94
C ASN A 117 20.35 29.24 -2.89
N ARG A 118 19.79 29.85 -1.83
CA ARG A 118 19.03 29.14 -0.81
C ARG A 118 17.56 29.24 -1.12
N VAL A 119 16.81 28.20 -0.76
CA VAL A 119 15.35 28.21 -0.81
C VAL A 119 14.79 27.72 0.52
N SER A 120 13.71 28.37 0.96
CA SER A 120 12.89 27.89 2.07
C SER A 120 11.78 27.00 1.51
N LEU A 121 11.63 25.83 2.11
CA LEU A 121 10.61 24.84 1.77
C LEU A 121 9.72 24.63 3.00
N THR A 122 8.42 24.47 2.79
CA THR A 122 7.46 24.11 3.83
C THR A 122 6.86 22.74 3.51
N ILE A 123 6.65 21.91 4.54
CA ILE A 123 5.90 20.65 4.47
C ILE A 123 4.75 20.72 5.46
N GLU A 124 3.53 20.50 4.99
CA GLU A 124 2.28 20.52 5.75
C GLU A 124 1.68 19.11 5.83
N ASN A 125 1.60 18.40 4.69
CA ASN A 125 1.12 17.02 4.61
C ASN A 125 2.22 16.04 4.14
N PRO A 126 2.96 15.38 5.06
CA PRO A 126 3.99 14.39 4.70
C PRO A 126 3.49 13.19 3.90
N MET A 127 2.17 12.93 3.87
CA MET A 127 1.61 11.84 3.05
C MET A 127 1.58 12.17 1.55
N ALA A 128 1.54 13.46 1.21
CA ALA A 128 1.48 13.96 -0.17
C ALA A 128 2.75 14.69 -0.61
N GLU A 129 3.44 15.30 0.34
CA GLU A 129 4.59 16.17 0.11
C GLU A 129 5.90 15.47 0.51
N GLY A 130 7.03 16.10 0.19
CA GLY A 130 8.35 15.54 0.43
C GLY A 130 8.89 14.79 -0.79
N ILE A 131 9.56 13.65 -0.59
CA ILE A 131 10.28 12.95 -1.65
C ILE A 131 9.33 12.02 -2.43
N LEU A 132 8.99 12.43 -3.64
CA LEU A 132 8.10 11.70 -4.54
C LEU A 132 8.81 10.58 -5.32
N ASP A 133 10.05 10.85 -5.75
CA ASP A 133 10.90 9.91 -6.47
C ASP A 133 12.38 10.10 -6.07
N GLY A 134 13.20 9.07 -6.33
CA GLY A 134 14.59 9.05 -5.90
C GLY A 134 14.78 8.54 -4.46
N GLY A 135 13.84 7.75 -3.93
CA GLY A 135 13.97 7.18 -2.57
C GLY A 135 15.24 6.34 -2.36
N HIS A 136 15.76 5.66 -3.39
CA HIS A 136 17.06 4.98 -3.33
C HIS A 136 18.25 5.95 -3.34
N ASN A 137 18.15 7.07 -4.08
CA ASN A 137 19.15 8.15 -4.04
C ASN A 137 19.21 8.78 -2.66
N ALA A 138 18.05 9.11 -2.08
CA ALA A 138 17.95 9.67 -0.73
C ALA A 138 18.49 8.67 0.32
N LEU A 139 18.14 7.38 0.21
CA LEU A 139 18.64 6.34 1.11
C LEU A 139 20.16 6.18 1.01
N ALA A 140 20.72 6.09 -0.20
CA ALA A 140 22.16 5.95 -0.42
C ALA A 140 22.94 7.19 0.05
N ALA A 141 22.42 8.38 -0.18
CA ALA A 141 22.99 9.63 0.35
C ALA A 141 22.97 9.64 1.89
N GLY A 142 21.84 9.27 2.50
CA GLY A 142 21.72 9.16 3.96
C GLY A 142 22.69 8.13 4.55
N LEU A 143 22.80 6.95 3.94
CA LEU A 143 23.78 5.93 4.35
C LEU A 143 25.22 6.43 4.22
N SER A 144 25.54 7.16 3.15
CA SER A 144 26.86 7.75 2.94
C SER A 144 27.23 8.79 4.01
N LEU A 145 26.24 9.53 4.51
CA LEU A 145 26.41 10.50 5.61
C LEU A 145 26.53 9.79 6.96
N LEU A 146 25.65 8.84 7.28
CA LEU A 146 25.73 8.07 8.54
C LEU A 146 27.04 7.31 8.68
N ARG A 147 27.60 6.81 7.58
CA ARG A 147 28.91 6.12 7.57
C ARG A 147 30.06 6.99 8.07
N LYS A 148 29.91 8.31 8.09
CA LYS A 148 30.90 9.29 8.57
C LYS A 148 30.70 9.69 10.04
N THR A 149 29.62 9.24 10.65
CA THR A 149 29.34 9.46 12.08
C THR A 149 30.06 8.40 12.93
N SER A 150 29.98 8.56 14.25
CA SER A 150 30.50 7.63 15.24
C SER A 150 29.75 6.28 15.33
N MET A 151 28.74 6.05 14.48
CA MET A 151 27.91 4.83 14.48
C MET A 151 28.74 3.55 14.38
N ASP A 152 28.39 2.55 15.20
CA ASP A 152 29.02 1.23 15.14
C ASP A 152 28.70 0.50 13.82
N ARG A 153 29.71 -0.21 13.28
CA ARG A 153 29.60 -0.90 11.99
C ARG A 153 28.53 -2.00 12.00
N LYS A 154 28.29 -2.67 13.13
CA LYS A 154 27.24 -3.70 13.22
C LYS A 154 25.87 -3.06 13.19
N GLU A 155 25.69 -1.91 13.84
CA GLU A 155 24.44 -1.16 13.81
C GLU A 155 24.16 -0.60 12.41
N PHE A 156 25.15 0.01 11.78
CA PHE A 156 25.06 0.46 10.40
C PHE A 156 24.62 -0.65 9.44
N ASN A 157 25.17 -1.86 9.59
CA ASN A 157 24.84 -2.98 8.72
C ASN A 157 23.38 -3.48 8.88
N LYS A 158 22.71 -3.16 9.98
CA LYS A 158 21.28 -3.46 10.19
C LYS A 158 20.35 -2.51 9.44
N ILE A 159 20.85 -1.35 9.01
CA ILE A 159 20.05 -0.38 8.26
C ILE A 159 19.82 -0.92 6.84
N LYS A 160 18.58 -1.35 6.55
CA LYS A 160 18.20 -1.91 5.24
C LYS A 160 17.17 -1.05 4.52
N THR A 161 16.39 -0.26 5.23
CA THR A 161 15.28 0.52 4.68
C THR A 161 15.38 1.98 5.10
N TRP A 162 14.58 2.84 4.46
CA TRP A 162 14.42 4.23 4.91
C TRP A 162 13.91 4.35 6.35
N LYS A 163 13.04 3.43 6.79
CA LYS A 163 12.55 3.41 8.18
C LYS A 163 13.70 3.17 9.16
N ASP A 164 14.55 2.19 8.88
CA ASP A 164 15.74 1.92 9.69
C ASP A 164 16.69 3.13 9.68
N LEU A 165 16.87 3.75 8.52
CA LEU A 165 17.68 4.95 8.37
C LEU A 165 17.17 6.05 9.29
N LYS A 166 15.87 6.41 9.20
CA LYS A 166 15.26 7.48 10.02
C LYS A 166 15.32 7.17 11.52
N GLN A 167 15.16 5.91 11.92
CA GLN A 167 15.28 5.51 13.32
C GLN A 167 16.69 5.71 13.86
N ALA A 168 17.71 5.40 13.06
CA ALA A 168 19.10 5.62 13.42
C ALA A 168 19.51 7.10 13.31
N TRP A 169 19.00 7.80 12.29
CA TRP A 169 19.34 9.19 11.94
C TRP A 169 19.22 10.16 13.11
N GLY A 170 18.11 10.07 13.86
CA GLY A 170 17.87 10.95 15.00
C GLY A 170 18.91 10.83 16.13
N GLN A 171 19.64 9.72 16.21
CA GLN A 171 20.68 9.50 17.24
C GLN A 171 21.99 10.24 16.91
N PHE A 172 22.20 10.62 15.64
CA PHE A 172 23.43 11.24 15.15
C PHE A 172 23.20 12.65 14.61
N ALA A 173 22.09 13.30 15.00
CA ALA A 173 21.68 14.60 14.46
C ALA A 173 22.76 15.69 14.59
N ASP A 174 23.44 15.76 15.75
CA ASP A 174 24.50 16.75 15.98
C ASP A 174 25.72 16.53 15.08
N GLU A 175 26.14 15.27 14.88
CA GLU A 175 27.25 14.92 13.99
C GLU A 175 26.89 15.18 12.52
N LEU A 176 25.67 14.85 12.12
CA LEU A 176 25.17 15.10 10.76
C LEU A 176 25.08 16.60 10.45
N ASP A 177 24.69 17.42 11.42
CA ASP A 177 24.68 18.87 11.27
C ASP A 177 26.09 19.47 11.28
N ALA A 178 27.06 18.86 11.98
CA ALA A 178 28.47 19.21 11.84
C ALA A 178 29.01 18.91 10.43
N ILE A 179 28.74 17.70 9.90
CA ILE A 179 29.07 17.29 8.53
C ILE A 179 28.46 18.26 7.51
N ARG A 180 27.20 18.67 7.70
CA ARG A 180 26.53 19.66 6.84
C ARG A 180 27.28 20.99 6.78
N ARG A 181 27.81 21.47 7.90
CA ARG A 181 28.49 22.77 8.01
C ARG A 181 29.93 22.76 7.50
N ASP A 182 30.53 21.60 7.33
CA ASP A 182 31.89 21.46 6.80
C ASP A 182 31.90 21.73 5.28
N PRO A 183 32.59 22.77 4.78
CA PRO A 183 32.64 23.11 3.35
C PRO A 183 33.56 22.19 2.53
N ASP A 184 34.44 21.42 3.17
CA ASP A 184 35.36 20.49 2.51
C ASP A 184 34.77 19.08 2.40
N GLU A 185 33.64 18.85 3.06
CA GLU A 185 32.89 17.61 3.00
C GLU A 185 32.32 17.33 1.60
N ASN A 186 32.32 16.04 1.22
CA ASN A 186 32.02 15.48 -0.10
C ASN A 186 31.17 16.37 -1.03
N LYS A 187 31.82 16.88 -2.08
CA LYS A 187 31.24 17.78 -3.10
C LYS A 187 30.41 17.05 -4.17
N ALA A 188 30.07 15.77 -3.97
CA ALA A 188 29.15 15.05 -4.83
C ALA A 188 27.83 15.82 -4.97
N LEU A 189 27.39 15.98 -6.22
CA LEU A 189 26.19 16.73 -6.56
C LEU A 189 25.07 15.78 -6.97
N MET A 190 23.99 15.77 -6.19
CA MET A 190 22.77 15.05 -6.50
C MET A 190 21.82 15.98 -7.29
N PRO A 191 21.28 15.58 -8.45
CA PRO A 191 20.23 16.34 -9.09
C PRO A 191 19.00 16.45 -8.18
N LEU A 192 18.37 17.62 -8.14
CA LEU A 192 17.18 17.89 -7.33
C LEU A 192 16.15 18.63 -8.18
N GLU A 193 14.95 18.10 -8.23
CA GLU A 193 13.77 18.72 -8.83
C GLU A 193 12.70 18.91 -7.75
N ILE A 194 12.15 20.11 -7.63
CA ILE A 194 11.07 20.43 -6.68
C ILE A 194 9.88 20.97 -7.46
N LEU A 195 8.73 20.33 -7.30
CA LEU A 195 7.45 20.77 -7.82
C LEU A 195 6.67 21.51 -6.73
N PHE A 196 5.97 22.56 -7.12
CA PHE A 196 5.18 23.41 -6.23
C PHE A 196 4.02 24.06 -7.00
N PRO A 197 2.93 24.49 -6.37
CA PRO A 197 1.89 25.27 -7.04
C PRO A 197 2.49 26.60 -7.56
N ALA A 198 2.21 26.94 -8.82
CA ALA A 198 2.76 28.15 -9.44
C ALA A 198 2.29 29.43 -8.73
N ASN A 199 1.10 29.40 -8.12
CA ASN A 199 0.58 30.43 -7.25
C ASN A 199 -0.01 29.79 -5.98
N PRO A 200 0.72 29.77 -4.85
CA PRO A 200 0.25 29.15 -3.60
C PRO A 200 -0.92 29.91 -2.95
N ASP A 201 -1.13 31.18 -3.29
CA ASP A 201 -2.23 32.01 -2.76
C ASP A 201 -3.56 31.80 -3.54
N ASP A 202 -3.55 31.02 -4.61
CA ASP A 202 -4.72 30.69 -5.42
C ASP A 202 -5.19 29.26 -5.14
N GLU A 203 -6.32 29.12 -4.44
CA GLU A 203 -6.91 27.83 -4.07
C GLU A 203 -7.14 26.92 -5.29
N SER A 204 -7.49 27.48 -6.45
CA SER A 204 -7.71 26.69 -7.66
C SER A 204 -6.40 26.15 -8.25
N CYS A 205 -5.31 26.92 -8.10
CA CYS A 205 -3.96 26.53 -8.48
C CYS A 205 -3.46 25.40 -7.58
N VAL A 206 -3.65 25.53 -6.26
CA VAL A 206 -3.27 24.52 -5.27
C VAL A 206 -4.07 23.22 -5.47
N ALA A 207 -5.39 23.31 -5.64
CA ALA A 207 -6.23 22.14 -5.91
C ALA A 207 -5.79 21.41 -7.19
N TYR A 208 -5.51 22.15 -8.27
CA TYR A 208 -5.00 21.57 -9.52
C TYR A 208 -3.66 20.86 -9.32
N PHE A 209 -2.73 21.49 -8.59
CA PHE A 209 -1.43 20.89 -8.27
C PHE A 209 -1.58 19.58 -7.50
N ASN A 210 -2.39 19.57 -6.44
CA ASN A 210 -2.63 18.40 -5.60
C ASN A 210 -3.28 17.25 -6.40
N GLU A 211 -4.33 17.55 -7.18
CA GLU A 211 -5.04 16.55 -8.01
C GLU A 211 -4.09 15.82 -8.97
N HIS A 212 -3.16 16.55 -9.60
CA HIS A 212 -2.27 16.00 -10.63
C HIS A 212 -0.95 15.45 -10.06
N LEU A 213 -0.68 15.64 -8.77
CA LEU A 213 0.61 15.30 -8.18
C LEU A 213 0.92 13.80 -8.29
N LEU A 214 -0.06 12.94 -7.98
CA LEU A 214 0.10 11.49 -8.10
C LEU A 214 0.38 11.03 -9.52
N GLU A 215 -0.26 11.64 -10.52
CA GLU A 215 -0.04 11.31 -11.93
C GLU A 215 1.39 11.64 -12.35
N VAL A 216 1.89 12.81 -11.93
CA VAL A 216 3.28 13.21 -12.15
C VAL A 216 4.25 12.24 -11.46
N CYS A 217 4.00 11.88 -10.20
CA CYS A 217 4.79 10.89 -9.47
C CYS A 217 4.84 9.55 -10.21
N ALA A 218 3.67 9.08 -10.66
CA ALA A 218 3.54 7.81 -11.33
C ALA A 218 4.26 7.79 -12.69
N ALA A 219 4.15 8.88 -13.45
CA ALA A 219 4.81 9.03 -14.75
C ALA A 219 6.33 9.12 -14.64
N ARG A 220 6.85 9.76 -13.58
CA ARG A 220 8.30 9.93 -13.35
C ARG A 220 8.99 8.64 -12.88
N ASN A 221 8.27 7.77 -12.15
CA ASN A 221 8.79 6.50 -11.62
C ASN A 221 8.87 5.33 -12.65
N ASN A 222 8.80 5.63 -13.94
CA ASN A 222 8.56 4.68 -15.04
C ASN A 222 9.74 3.80 -15.48
N ASN A 223 10.74 3.53 -14.63
CA ASN A 223 11.69 2.44 -14.92
C ASN A 223 10.98 1.06 -14.95
N VAL A 224 9.84 0.93 -14.25
CA VAL A 224 8.85 -0.16 -14.31
C VAL A 224 7.49 0.48 -13.96
N GLN A 225 6.39 0.14 -14.63
CA GLN A 225 5.06 0.69 -14.29
C GLN A 225 4.70 0.40 -12.82
N LEU A 226 4.19 1.38 -12.09
CA LEU A 226 3.71 1.18 -10.73
C LEU A 226 2.57 0.15 -10.69
N ALA A 227 2.64 -0.78 -9.74
CA ALA A 227 1.57 -1.75 -9.56
C ALA A 227 0.27 -1.00 -9.22
N PRO A 228 -0.87 -1.32 -9.86
CA PRO A 228 -2.14 -0.65 -9.59
C PRO A 228 -2.56 -0.64 -8.10
N THR A 229 -2.14 -1.66 -7.34
CA THR A 229 -2.33 -1.76 -5.89
C THR A 229 -1.59 -0.68 -5.11
N THR A 230 -0.37 -0.34 -5.54
CA THR A 230 0.44 0.71 -4.91
C THR A 230 -0.17 2.09 -5.15
N THR A 231 -0.64 2.36 -6.37
CA THR A 231 -1.31 3.64 -6.68
C THR A 231 -2.60 3.79 -5.86
N ALA A 232 -3.47 2.77 -5.83
CA ALA A 232 -4.69 2.83 -5.03
C ALA A 232 -4.42 2.96 -3.52
N ASN A 233 -3.30 2.42 -3.04
CA ASN A 233 -2.87 2.61 -1.67
C ASN A 233 -2.49 4.07 -1.37
N GLN A 234 -1.85 4.75 -2.31
CA GLN A 234 -1.50 6.17 -2.16
C GLN A 234 -2.73 7.07 -2.26
N GLU A 235 -3.65 6.76 -3.17
CA GLU A 235 -4.96 7.43 -3.33
C GLU A 235 -5.86 7.29 -2.08
N GLY A 236 -5.48 6.54 -1.04
CA GLY A 236 -6.29 6.33 0.17
C GLY A 236 -7.40 5.27 0.03
N LEU A 237 -7.60 4.69 -1.15
CA LEU A 237 -8.71 3.77 -1.44
C LEU A 237 -8.66 2.44 -0.64
N LEU A 238 -7.50 2.11 -0.08
CA LEU A 238 -7.29 0.92 0.74
C LEU A 238 -7.30 1.21 2.25
N ASP A 239 -7.39 2.47 2.65
CA ASP A 239 -7.37 2.87 4.05
C ASP A 239 -8.53 2.30 4.88
N PRO A 240 -9.77 2.19 4.38
CA PRO A 240 -10.85 1.49 5.10
C PRO A 240 -10.45 0.07 5.48
N LEU A 241 -9.82 -0.67 4.55
CA LEU A 241 -9.38 -2.04 4.81
C LEU A 241 -8.27 -2.09 5.86
N LYS A 242 -7.33 -1.14 5.84
CA LYS A 242 -6.28 -1.05 6.87
C LYS A 242 -6.87 -0.78 8.25
N GLN A 243 -7.86 0.12 8.32
CA GLN A 243 -8.50 0.52 9.57
C GLN A 243 -9.26 -0.65 10.20
N VAL A 244 -10.15 -1.30 9.45
CA VAL A 244 -10.93 -2.44 9.99
C VAL A 244 -10.06 -3.64 10.34
N LEU A 245 -8.98 -3.91 9.58
CA LEU A 245 -8.07 -5.03 9.85
C LEU A 245 -7.03 -4.73 10.94
N ALA A 246 -6.84 -3.46 11.32
CA ALA A 246 -5.90 -3.11 12.39
C ALA A 246 -6.35 -3.71 13.72
N GLY A 247 -7.67 -3.70 13.99
CA GLY A 247 -8.25 -4.26 15.22
C GLY A 247 -8.00 -5.76 15.41
N CYS A 248 -7.74 -6.52 14.33
CA CYS A 248 -7.42 -7.95 14.40
C CYS A 248 -5.95 -8.27 14.11
N GLY A 249 -5.08 -7.27 13.94
CA GLY A 249 -3.63 -7.45 13.77
C GLY A 249 -3.19 -8.00 12.41
N VAL A 250 -4.06 -8.00 11.40
CA VAL A 250 -3.74 -8.54 10.06
C VAL A 250 -3.07 -7.50 9.16
N THR A 251 -3.26 -6.21 9.43
CA THR A 251 -2.80 -5.10 8.57
C THR A 251 -1.31 -5.16 8.24
N GLU A 252 -0.44 -5.52 9.19
CA GLU A 252 1.02 -5.60 8.99
C GLU A 252 1.46 -6.79 8.12
N ARG A 253 0.60 -7.82 7.98
CA ARG A 253 0.89 -9.00 7.15
C ARG A 253 0.55 -8.78 5.69
N ILE A 254 -0.16 -7.69 5.36
CA ILE A 254 -0.58 -7.33 4.01
C ILE A 254 0.46 -6.40 3.37
N GLN A 255 0.87 -6.74 2.16
CA GLN A 255 1.82 -5.95 1.38
C GLN A 255 1.10 -4.81 0.64
N TRP A 256 0.99 -3.66 1.27
CA TRP A 256 0.27 -2.48 0.76
C TRP A 256 1.03 -1.68 -0.32
N LYS A 257 2.36 -1.66 -0.27
CA LYS A 257 3.23 -1.00 -1.26
C LYS A 257 4.19 -2.00 -1.91
N THR A 258 4.60 -1.72 -3.14
CA THR A 258 5.65 -2.50 -3.81
C THR A 258 6.93 -2.50 -2.98
N ASN A 259 7.55 -3.68 -2.80
CA ASN A 259 8.70 -3.94 -1.92
C ASN A 259 8.45 -3.68 -0.42
N GLY A 260 7.19 -3.52 -0.02
CA GLY A 260 6.81 -3.35 1.38
C GLY A 260 6.87 -4.66 2.17
N GLU A 261 6.76 -4.50 3.49
CA GLU A 261 6.61 -5.60 4.44
C GLU A 261 5.28 -6.34 4.23
N GLY A 262 5.16 -7.53 4.82
CA GLY A 262 4.01 -8.40 4.64
C GLY A 262 4.16 -9.39 3.49
N THR A 263 3.37 -10.46 3.56
CA THR A 263 3.40 -11.58 2.60
C THR A 263 2.06 -11.81 1.90
N ILE A 264 0.99 -11.15 2.37
CA ILE A 264 -0.36 -11.27 1.84
C ILE A 264 -0.55 -10.18 0.78
N ALA A 265 -0.88 -10.58 -0.44
CA ALA A 265 -1.12 -9.64 -1.53
C ALA A 265 -2.48 -8.94 -1.35
N VAL A 266 -2.54 -7.62 -1.57
CA VAL A 266 -3.80 -6.83 -1.55
C VAL A 266 -4.94 -7.47 -2.36
N PRO A 267 -4.72 -8.03 -3.56
CA PRO A 267 -5.79 -8.71 -4.31
C PRO A 267 -6.48 -9.84 -3.54
N ASP A 268 -5.76 -10.56 -2.67
CA ASP A 268 -6.35 -11.63 -1.85
C ASP A 268 -7.30 -11.07 -0.78
N VAL A 269 -7.00 -9.89 -0.24
CA VAL A 269 -7.85 -9.19 0.74
C VAL A 269 -9.07 -8.60 0.06
N THR A 270 -8.87 -7.89 -1.07
CA THR A 270 -9.99 -7.30 -1.83
C THR A 270 -10.94 -8.35 -2.39
N ALA A 271 -10.47 -9.56 -2.71
CA ALA A 271 -11.32 -10.67 -3.08
C ALA A 271 -12.28 -11.09 -1.96
N LEU A 272 -11.84 -11.06 -0.70
CA LEU A 272 -12.69 -11.36 0.46
C LEU A 272 -13.59 -10.19 0.85
N ALA A 273 -13.13 -8.94 0.67
CA ALA A 273 -13.98 -7.75 0.87
C ALA A 273 -15.23 -7.76 -0.03
N TRP A 274 -15.19 -8.46 -1.16
CA TRP A 274 -16.37 -8.64 -2.02
C TRP A 274 -17.48 -9.52 -1.43
N ILE A 275 -17.21 -10.33 -0.41
CA ILE A 275 -18.24 -11.14 0.27
C ILE A 275 -19.31 -10.20 0.88
N PRO A 276 -18.98 -9.24 1.76
CA PRO A 276 -19.95 -8.33 2.35
C PRO A 276 -20.37 -7.23 1.36
N LEU A 277 -19.47 -6.73 0.50
CA LEU A 277 -19.83 -5.75 -0.53
C LEU A 277 -20.83 -6.31 -1.57
N SER A 278 -20.97 -7.63 -1.68
CA SER A 278 -22.00 -8.23 -2.54
C SER A 278 -23.40 -8.21 -1.93
N ALA A 279 -23.53 -7.84 -0.65
CA ALA A 279 -24.80 -7.79 0.08
C ALA A 279 -25.38 -6.38 0.21
N ILE A 280 -24.69 -5.35 -0.32
CA ILE A 280 -25.13 -3.95 -0.25
C ILE A 280 -25.72 -3.47 -1.57
N ASP A 281 -26.41 -2.34 -1.53
CA ASP A 281 -26.90 -1.63 -2.71
C ASP A 281 -25.71 -0.91 -3.39
N LEU A 282 -25.06 -1.62 -4.31
CA LEU A 282 -23.90 -1.06 -5.02
C LEU A 282 -24.29 0.20 -5.80
N PRO A 283 -23.43 1.23 -5.81
CA PRO A 283 -23.72 2.49 -6.50
C PRO A 283 -23.62 2.34 -8.02
N VAL A 284 -24.12 3.36 -8.71
CA VAL A 284 -23.81 3.62 -10.12
C VAL A 284 -22.46 4.34 -10.17
N ASP A 285 -21.60 3.95 -11.11
CA ASP A 285 -20.32 4.61 -11.31
C ASP A 285 -20.46 5.98 -12.01
N ASP A 286 -19.35 6.70 -12.09
CA ASP A 286 -19.33 8.07 -12.66
C ASP A 286 -19.71 8.11 -14.16
N ASP A 287 -19.69 6.97 -14.86
CA ASP A 287 -20.12 6.82 -16.26
C ASP A 287 -21.61 6.46 -16.38
N GLY A 288 -22.35 6.39 -15.26
CA GLY A 288 -23.76 6.00 -15.24
C GLY A 288 -23.99 4.49 -15.32
N MET A 289 -22.96 3.66 -15.14
CA MET A 289 -23.05 2.20 -15.20
C MET A 289 -23.15 1.58 -13.81
N GLN A 290 -24.07 0.62 -13.65
CA GLN A 290 -24.23 -0.09 -12.38
C GLN A 290 -22.96 -0.88 -12.01
N VAL A 291 -22.40 -0.64 -10.82
CA VAL A 291 -21.29 -1.45 -10.30
C VAL A 291 -21.80 -2.85 -9.98
N THR A 292 -21.08 -3.87 -10.48
CA THR A 292 -21.46 -5.28 -10.30
C THR A 292 -20.55 -6.00 -9.32
N ALA A 293 -21.16 -6.74 -8.40
CA ALA A 293 -20.45 -7.55 -7.42
C ALA A 293 -19.51 -8.57 -8.09
N LEU A 294 -18.39 -8.85 -7.44
CA LEU A 294 -17.49 -9.93 -7.85
C LEU A 294 -18.13 -11.29 -7.58
N THR A 295 -18.08 -12.20 -8.54
CA THR A 295 -18.52 -13.59 -8.32
C THR A 295 -17.43 -14.38 -7.61
N GLY A 296 -17.82 -15.42 -6.84
CA GLY A 296 -16.85 -16.29 -6.17
C GLY A 296 -15.86 -16.94 -7.13
N ARG A 297 -16.34 -17.39 -8.31
CA ARG A 297 -15.47 -17.89 -9.39
C ARG A 297 -14.40 -16.88 -9.78
N SER A 298 -14.77 -15.62 -10.00
CA SER A 298 -13.82 -14.56 -10.35
C SER A 298 -12.86 -14.24 -9.21
N ALA A 299 -13.31 -14.32 -7.94
CA ALA A 299 -12.46 -14.15 -6.78
C ALA A 299 -11.31 -15.17 -6.71
N TYR A 300 -11.57 -16.42 -7.11
CA TYR A 300 -10.52 -17.45 -7.24
C TYR A 300 -9.70 -17.31 -8.53
N ALA A 301 -10.37 -17.22 -9.68
CA ALA A 301 -9.74 -17.37 -10.98
C ALA A 301 -9.02 -16.11 -11.48
N GLN A 302 -9.39 -14.92 -10.97
CA GLN A 302 -8.98 -13.63 -11.51
C GLN A 302 -8.65 -12.62 -10.40
N LYS A 303 -7.60 -12.87 -9.61
CA LYS A 303 -7.18 -12.00 -8.51
C LYS A 303 -7.01 -10.53 -8.94
N GLY A 304 -6.44 -10.27 -10.12
CA GLY A 304 -6.31 -8.92 -10.66
C GLY A 304 -7.67 -8.24 -10.92
N LEU A 305 -8.70 -9.00 -11.30
CA LEU A 305 -10.05 -8.46 -11.49
C LEU A 305 -10.70 -8.08 -10.16
N ALA A 306 -10.49 -8.88 -9.10
CA ALA A 306 -11.01 -8.57 -7.77
C ALA A 306 -10.55 -7.20 -7.28
N PHE A 307 -9.24 -6.95 -7.36
CA PHE A 307 -8.67 -5.65 -7.05
C PHE A 307 -9.14 -4.55 -8.01
N LYS A 308 -9.16 -4.80 -9.33
CA LYS A 308 -9.60 -3.81 -10.32
C LYS A 308 -11.04 -3.33 -10.05
N ARG A 309 -11.96 -4.25 -9.75
CA ARG A 309 -13.35 -3.89 -9.42
C ARG A 309 -13.42 -3.16 -8.10
N TYR A 310 -12.67 -3.60 -7.08
CA TYR A 310 -12.62 -2.93 -5.80
C TYR A 310 -12.14 -1.48 -5.98
N LYS A 311 -11.02 -1.26 -6.67
CA LYS A 311 -10.52 0.09 -7.00
C LYS A 311 -11.60 0.92 -7.68
N LYS A 312 -12.27 0.37 -8.71
CA LYS A 312 -13.33 1.08 -9.42
C LYS A 312 -14.48 1.51 -8.49
N LEU A 313 -14.96 0.61 -7.62
CA LEU A 313 -16.00 0.93 -6.63
C LEU A 313 -15.53 2.07 -5.71
N MET A 314 -14.34 1.93 -5.12
CA MET A 314 -13.81 2.92 -4.20
C MET A 314 -13.54 4.26 -4.86
N SER A 315 -13.25 4.30 -6.16
CA SER A 315 -13.06 5.53 -6.92
C SER A 315 -14.35 6.25 -7.33
N CYS A 316 -15.53 5.66 -7.14
CA CYS A 316 -16.80 6.31 -7.48
C CYS A 316 -17.07 7.51 -6.56
N ARG A 317 -17.59 8.61 -7.10
CA ARG A 317 -17.96 9.80 -6.30
C ARG A 317 -19.05 9.51 -5.27
N ALA A 318 -19.89 8.50 -5.53
CA ALA A 318 -20.90 8.01 -4.59
C ALA A 318 -20.32 7.19 -3.41
N VAL A 319 -19.01 6.89 -3.43
CA VAL A 319 -18.32 6.08 -2.41
C VAL A 319 -17.29 6.87 -1.62
N SER A 320 -16.50 7.70 -2.30
CA SER A 320 -15.44 8.48 -1.65
C SER A 320 -15.29 9.87 -2.25
N SER A 321 -14.82 10.81 -1.42
CA SER A 321 -14.50 12.19 -1.80
C SER A 321 -13.03 12.53 -1.52
N ALA A 322 -12.55 13.66 -2.02
CA ALA A 322 -11.18 14.11 -1.82
C ALA A 322 -10.99 14.58 -0.36
N LYS A 323 -9.95 14.06 0.29
CA LYS A 323 -9.59 14.40 1.66
C LYS A 323 -8.76 15.68 1.67
N ASN A 324 -9.20 16.71 2.40
CA ASN A 324 -8.48 17.98 2.56
C ASN A 324 -8.02 18.66 1.25
N ASN A 325 -8.79 18.55 0.15
CA ASN A 325 -8.39 19.03 -1.19
C ASN A 325 -7.04 18.46 -1.68
N ASP A 326 -6.71 17.25 -1.26
CA ASP A 326 -5.54 16.50 -1.70
C ASP A 326 -5.96 15.38 -2.67
N TYR A 327 -4.98 14.71 -3.29
CA TYR A 327 -5.23 13.55 -4.14
C TYR A 327 -5.75 12.33 -3.36
N GLN A 328 -5.57 12.32 -2.03
CA GLN A 328 -6.04 11.25 -1.17
C GLN A 328 -7.57 11.30 -1.04
N ARG A 329 -8.19 10.14 -0.91
CA ARG A 329 -9.64 10.02 -0.81
C ARG A 329 -10.08 9.37 0.50
N GLU A 330 -11.22 9.80 1.00
CA GLU A 330 -11.87 9.22 2.18
C GLU A 330 -13.24 8.65 1.81
N VAL A 331 -13.63 7.57 2.48
CA VAL A 331 -14.86 6.84 2.17
C VAL A 331 -16.01 7.40 2.99
N ASP A 332 -17.00 7.93 2.29
CA ASP A 332 -18.17 8.59 2.89
C ASP A 332 -19.41 7.70 2.87
N ASN A 333 -19.40 6.62 2.09
CA ASN A 333 -20.56 5.75 1.92
C ASN A 333 -20.70 4.77 3.09
N GLU A 334 -21.76 4.94 3.87
CA GLU A 334 -22.05 4.16 5.07
C GLU A 334 -22.20 2.65 4.79
N GLN A 335 -22.85 2.25 3.68
CA GLN A 335 -23.02 0.83 3.37
C GLN A 335 -21.67 0.17 3.00
N VAL A 336 -20.83 0.86 2.24
CA VAL A 336 -19.48 0.39 1.90
C VAL A 336 -18.63 0.29 3.16
N TRP A 337 -18.71 1.27 4.05
CA TRP A 337 -18.00 1.24 5.33
C TRP A 337 -18.44 0.06 6.21
N ALA A 338 -19.75 -0.09 6.45
CA ALA A 338 -20.31 -1.18 7.23
C ALA A 338 -20.00 -2.57 6.61
N ALA A 339 -19.94 -2.68 5.27
CA ALA A 339 -19.49 -3.90 4.62
C ALA A 339 -18.02 -4.24 4.97
N HIS A 340 -17.13 -3.25 5.00
CA HIS A 340 -15.74 -3.45 5.40
C HIS A 340 -15.61 -3.86 6.88
N GLU A 341 -16.50 -3.41 7.76
CA GLU A 341 -16.50 -3.80 9.18
C GLU A 341 -16.75 -5.28 9.42
N LEU A 342 -17.36 -5.99 8.45
CA LEU A 342 -17.52 -7.46 8.51
C LEU A 342 -16.27 -8.23 8.04
N LEU A 343 -15.28 -7.56 7.42
CA LEU A 343 -14.09 -8.20 6.87
C LEU A 343 -13.19 -8.88 7.91
N PRO A 344 -12.98 -8.34 9.13
CA PRO A 344 -12.23 -9.03 10.19
C PRO A 344 -12.78 -10.42 10.50
N ASP A 345 -14.11 -10.57 10.52
CA ASP A 345 -14.76 -11.86 10.78
C ASP A 345 -14.54 -12.84 9.62
N ILE A 346 -14.58 -12.33 8.39
CA ILE A 346 -14.36 -13.13 7.18
C ILE A 346 -12.93 -13.65 7.10
N VAL A 347 -11.92 -12.84 7.45
CA VAL A 347 -10.53 -13.32 7.49
C VAL A 347 -10.30 -14.31 8.62
N ARG A 348 -11.00 -14.17 9.78
CA ARG A 348 -11.01 -15.17 10.85
C ARG A 348 -11.63 -16.49 10.38
N ALA A 349 -12.79 -16.40 9.72
CA ALA A 349 -13.49 -17.55 9.15
C ALA A 349 -12.68 -18.25 8.06
N TYR A 350 -11.99 -17.50 7.19
CA TYR A 350 -11.08 -18.06 6.18
C TYR A 350 -10.02 -18.96 6.82
N ASP A 351 -9.31 -18.43 7.82
CA ASP A 351 -8.26 -19.16 8.52
C ASP A 351 -8.83 -20.34 9.31
N TYR A 352 -10.01 -20.19 9.93
CA TYR A 352 -10.70 -21.28 10.61
C TYR A 352 -11.01 -22.44 9.65
N ILE A 353 -11.60 -22.14 8.48
CA ILE A 353 -11.89 -23.13 7.45
C ILE A 353 -10.58 -23.78 7.01
N GLN A 354 -9.53 -23.02 6.71
CA GLN A 354 -8.24 -23.56 6.28
C GLN A 354 -7.64 -24.53 7.32
N CYS A 355 -7.66 -24.15 8.60
CA CYS A 355 -7.09 -24.97 9.67
C CYS A 355 -7.85 -26.28 9.88
N ASN A 356 -9.18 -26.24 9.76
CA ASN A 356 -10.05 -27.35 10.16
C ASN A 356 -10.62 -28.16 8.98
N PHE A 357 -10.38 -27.75 7.72
CA PHE A 357 -10.94 -28.40 6.53
C PHE A 357 -10.64 -29.89 6.45
N ALA A 358 -9.38 -30.27 6.74
CA ALA A 358 -8.94 -31.65 6.62
C ALA A 358 -9.65 -32.56 7.64
N GLU A 359 -9.80 -32.07 8.87
CA GLU A 359 -10.52 -32.77 9.93
C GLU A 359 -12.01 -32.87 9.60
N ALA A 360 -12.63 -31.75 9.22
CA ALA A 360 -14.02 -31.69 8.76
C ALA A 360 -14.29 -32.67 7.62
N TYR A 361 -13.41 -32.74 6.60
CA TYR A 361 -13.54 -33.70 5.51
C TYR A 361 -13.41 -35.16 6.00
N ASN A 362 -12.46 -35.45 6.88
CA ASN A 362 -12.24 -36.81 7.39
C ASN A 362 -13.38 -37.29 8.29
N ALA A 363 -14.03 -36.39 9.04
CA ALA A 363 -15.22 -36.70 9.83
C ALA A 363 -16.39 -37.25 8.99
N THR A 364 -16.39 -36.96 7.68
CA THR A 364 -17.38 -37.51 6.71
C THR A 364 -17.01 -38.90 6.15
N GLY A 365 -16.02 -39.57 6.73
CA GLY A 365 -15.50 -40.86 6.26
C GLY A 365 -14.51 -40.74 5.09
N GLY A 366 -14.01 -39.53 4.82
CA GLY A 366 -12.99 -39.25 3.81
C GLY A 366 -11.56 -39.50 4.31
N LYS A 367 -10.58 -39.43 3.39
CA LYS A 367 -9.14 -39.42 3.71
C LYS A 367 -8.46 -38.27 2.97
N PHE A 368 -8.67 -37.04 3.43
CA PHE A 368 -8.28 -35.81 2.74
C PHE A 368 -6.79 -35.79 2.35
N GLY A 369 -5.90 -36.17 3.26
CA GLY A 369 -4.46 -36.23 3.02
C GLY A 369 -3.99 -37.27 1.99
N ARG A 370 -4.88 -38.16 1.52
CA ARG A 370 -4.59 -39.12 0.43
C ARG A 370 -4.95 -38.60 -0.95
N ILE A 371 -5.60 -37.45 -1.04
CA ILE A 371 -5.95 -36.82 -2.31
C ILE A 371 -4.67 -36.26 -2.94
N THR A 372 -4.41 -36.59 -4.20
CA THR A 372 -3.18 -36.23 -4.92
C THR A 372 -2.91 -34.72 -4.91
N SER A 373 -3.93 -33.89 -5.13
CA SER A 373 -3.81 -32.43 -5.11
C SER A 373 -3.50 -31.87 -3.71
N VAL A 374 -4.00 -32.52 -2.65
CA VAL A 374 -3.67 -32.19 -1.25
C VAL A 374 -2.23 -32.58 -0.94
N GLN A 375 -1.79 -33.77 -1.35
CA GLN A 375 -0.40 -34.21 -1.19
C GLN A 375 0.58 -33.26 -1.89
N ALA A 376 0.22 -32.75 -3.07
CA ALA A 376 1.06 -31.84 -3.83
C ALA A 376 1.32 -30.52 -3.09
N VAL A 377 0.28 -29.87 -2.55
CA VAL A 377 0.44 -28.61 -1.79
C VAL A 377 1.08 -28.85 -0.41
N ASN A 378 0.99 -30.07 0.10
CA ASN A 378 1.58 -30.47 1.36
C ASN A 378 3.00 -31.05 1.25
N LYS A 379 3.57 -31.09 0.03
CA LYS A 379 4.90 -31.64 -0.24
C LYS A 379 5.98 -30.71 0.32
N GLY A 380 6.80 -31.24 1.23
CA GLY A 380 7.88 -30.50 1.87
C GLY A 380 7.81 -30.56 3.40
N LYS A 381 8.88 -30.09 4.06
CA LYS A 381 9.00 -30.10 5.53
C LYS A 381 8.78 -28.73 6.17
N SER A 382 8.57 -27.68 5.37
CA SER A 382 8.33 -26.33 5.91
C SER A 382 7.05 -26.31 6.72
N PRO A 383 7.06 -25.72 7.93
CA PRO A 383 5.84 -25.48 8.69
C PRO A 383 4.83 -24.72 7.83
N LYS A 384 3.58 -25.17 7.85
CA LYS A 384 2.48 -24.50 7.16
C LYS A 384 1.75 -23.64 8.17
N SER A 385 1.32 -22.47 7.72
CA SER A 385 0.61 -21.52 8.55
C SER A 385 -0.61 -20.99 7.82
N SER A 386 -1.65 -20.67 8.58
CA SER A 386 -2.85 -20.05 8.07
C SER A 386 -2.54 -18.69 7.46
N LYS A 387 -3.33 -18.29 6.47
CA LYS A 387 -3.00 -17.16 5.61
C LYS A 387 -2.93 -15.85 6.38
N PHE A 388 -3.96 -15.52 7.17
CA PHE A 388 -4.12 -14.19 7.75
C PHE A 388 -3.53 -14.06 9.16
N PHE A 389 -3.64 -15.10 9.99
CA PHE A 389 -3.18 -15.09 11.38
C PHE A 389 -1.94 -15.95 11.65
N GLY A 390 -1.49 -16.76 10.69
CA GLY A 390 -0.22 -17.47 10.79
C GLY A 390 -0.26 -18.63 11.76
N LYS A 391 -1.46 -19.14 12.07
CA LYS A 391 -1.67 -20.29 12.96
C LYS A 391 -1.10 -21.55 12.32
N PRO A 392 -0.45 -22.46 13.06
CA PRO A 392 0.04 -23.72 12.48
C PRO A 392 -1.08 -24.52 11.80
N VAL A 393 -0.81 -25.02 10.59
CA VAL A 393 -1.74 -25.86 9.81
C VAL A 393 -1.13 -27.23 9.58
N ALA A 394 -1.81 -28.29 10.03
CA ALA A 394 -1.32 -29.66 9.87
C ALA A 394 -1.37 -30.15 8.42
N THR A 395 -2.49 -29.90 7.74
CA THR A 395 -2.72 -30.25 6.33
C THR A 395 -3.28 -29.05 5.60
N ASP A 396 -2.48 -28.44 4.73
CA ASP A 396 -2.90 -27.29 3.94
C ASP A 396 -3.91 -27.68 2.86
N VAL A 397 -4.72 -26.72 2.44
CA VAL A 397 -5.90 -26.92 1.60
C VAL A 397 -5.68 -26.24 0.26
N PRO A 398 -5.81 -26.95 -0.88
CA PRO A 398 -5.81 -26.30 -2.18
C PRO A 398 -6.88 -25.20 -2.26
N LEU A 399 -6.50 -24.00 -2.69
CA LEU A 399 -7.40 -22.82 -2.73
C LEU A 399 -8.72 -23.06 -3.46
N GLY A 400 -8.73 -23.93 -4.49
CA GLY A 400 -9.93 -24.25 -5.24
C GLY A 400 -11.00 -25.03 -4.46
N PHE A 401 -10.61 -25.73 -3.39
CA PHE A 401 -11.57 -26.35 -2.46
C PHE A 401 -12.02 -25.36 -1.37
N LEU A 402 -11.09 -24.49 -0.95
CA LEU A 402 -11.32 -23.51 0.12
C LEU A 402 -12.25 -22.37 -0.31
N MET A 403 -11.99 -21.75 -1.46
CA MET A 403 -12.67 -20.52 -1.88
C MET A 403 -14.19 -20.68 -2.02
N PRO A 404 -14.76 -21.77 -2.58
CA PRO A 404 -16.21 -21.95 -2.61
C PRO A 404 -16.87 -21.89 -1.22
N VAL A 405 -16.27 -22.54 -0.23
CA VAL A 405 -16.80 -22.58 1.15
C VAL A 405 -16.68 -21.21 1.82
N VAL A 406 -15.55 -20.53 1.67
CA VAL A 406 -15.36 -19.17 2.21
C VAL A 406 -16.37 -18.19 1.59
N PHE A 407 -16.52 -18.21 0.26
CA PHE A 407 -17.40 -17.27 -0.43
C PHE A 407 -18.88 -17.52 -0.13
N ALA A 408 -19.24 -18.76 0.21
CA ALA A 408 -20.60 -19.13 0.59
C ALA A 408 -21.08 -18.41 1.86
N LEU A 409 -20.18 -17.94 2.72
CA LEU A 409 -20.53 -17.16 3.92
C LEU A 409 -21.34 -15.90 3.60
N ARG A 410 -21.28 -15.38 2.36
CA ARG A 410 -22.09 -14.22 1.95
C ARG A 410 -23.60 -14.45 2.14
N VAL A 411 -24.08 -15.69 2.11
CA VAL A 411 -25.52 -15.99 2.31
C VAL A 411 -25.97 -15.75 3.75
N LEU A 412 -25.01 -15.73 4.68
CA LEU A 412 -25.23 -15.41 6.10
C LEU A 412 -25.21 -13.90 6.36
N ILE A 413 -25.00 -13.08 5.34
CA ILE A 413 -25.09 -11.62 5.45
C ILE A 413 -26.48 -11.18 4.96
N THR A 414 -27.08 -10.24 5.68
CA THR A 414 -28.34 -9.58 5.33
C THR A 414 -28.18 -8.07 5.48
N GLN A 415 -29.13 -7.30 4.93
CA GLN A 415 -29.23 -5.88 5.25
C GLN A 415 -30.22 -5.69 6.39
N ASP A 416 -29.91 -4.78 7.31
CA ASP A 416 -30.88 -4.27 8.27
C ASP A 416 -32.04 -3.60 7.52
N GLN A 417 -33.28 -3.85 7.96
CA GLN A 417 -34.46 -3.42 7.21
C GLN A 417 -34.62 -1.90 7.17
N LYS A 418 -34.12 -1.19 8.20
CA LYS A 418 -34.28 0.27 8.34
C LYS A 418 -33.11 1.04 7.74
N THR A 419 -31.89 0.67 8.14
CA THR A 419 -30.65 1.37 7.80
C THR A 419 -30.04 0.88 6.49
N LYS A 420 -30.45 -0.30 5.99
CA LYS A 420 -29.86 -0.98 4.83
C LYS A 420 -28.39 -1.38 4.98
N LEU A 421 -27.83 -1.24 6.17
CA LEU A 421 -26.46 -1.63 6.47
C LEU A 421 -26.33 -3.16 6.48
N PRO A 422 -25.24 -3.72 5.91
CA PRO A 422 -24.98 -5.14 5.95
C PRO A 422 -24.66 -5.59 7.38
N MET A 423 -25.18 -6.75 7.77
CA MET A 423 -24.93 -7.38 9.06
C MET A 423 -24.99 -8.91 8.94
N TRP A 424 -24.34 -9.62 9.84
CA TRP A 424 -24.55 -11.07 9.99
C TRP A 424 -26.00 -11.34 10.40
N ARG A 425 -26.63 -12.32 9.77
CA ARG A 425 -27.98 -12.77 10.12
C ARG A 425 -28.05 -13.11 11.61
N ASP A 426 -29.12 -12.68 12.26
CA ASP A 426 -29.39 -12.91 13.69
C ASP A 426 -28.22 -12.52 14.62
N ASN A 427 -27.34 -11.61 14.20
CA ASN A 427 -26.11 -11.24 14.91
C ASN A 427 -25.19 -12.43 15.23
N MET A 428 -25.17 -13.44 14.37
CA MET A 428 -24.31 -14.62 14.55
C MET A 428 -22.81 -14.29 14.42
N ASP A 429 -21.96 -15.05 15.11
CA ASP A 429 -20.52 -15.11 14.80
C ASP A 429 -20.30 -16.18 13.71
N PRO A 430 -19.78 -15.83 12.52
CA PRO A 430 -19.54 -16.79 11.45
C PRO A 430 -18.52 -17.89 11.82
N VAL A 431 -17.58 -17.61 12.73
CA VAL A 431 -16.63 -18.64 13.19
C VAL A 431 -17.34 -19.65 14.08
N ALA A 432 -18.21 -19.20 14.99
CA ALA A 432 -19.01 -20.11 15.82
C ALA A 432 -19.94 -20.99 14.96
N PHE A 433 -20.57 -20.42 13.93
CA PHE A 433 -21.34 -21.18 12.94
C PHE A 433 -20.49 -22.27 12.25
N LEU A 434 -19.25 -21.94 11.88
CA LEU A 434 -18.34 -22.90 11.26
C LEU A 434 -17.82 -23.95 12.24
N GLU A 435 -17.66 -23.62 13.52
CA GLU A 435 -17.30 -24.58 14.57
C GLU A 435 -18.33 -25.71 14.67
N GLU A 436 -19.60 -25.39 14.54
CA GLU A 436 -20.68 -26.35 14.59
C GLU A 436 -20.89 -27.09 13.26
N HIS A 437 -20.80 -26.39 12.13
CA HIS A 437 -21.33 -26.90 10.86
C HIS A 437 -20.32 -27.15 9.74
N LEU A 438 -19.02 -26.88 9.93
CA LEU A 438 -18.04 -27.02 8.83
C LEU A 438 -17.98 -28.45 8.26
N ALA A 439 -18.09 -29.49 9.10
CA ALA A 439 -18.09 -30.88 8.64
C ALA A 439 -19.27 -31.20 7.72
N GLU A 440 -20.46 -30.65 8.01
CA GLU A 440 -21.65 -30.81 7.19
C GLU A 440 -21.52 -30.07 5.85
N ILE A 441 -21.04 -28.83 5.87
CA ILE A 441 -20.78 -28.06 4.63
C ILE A 441 -19.78 -28.81 3.73
N VAL A 442 -18.69 -29.31 4.31
CA VAL A 442 -17.66 -30.06 3.56
C VAL A 442 -18.19 -31.39 3.03
N LYS A 443 -19.10 -32.04 3.76
CA LYS A 443 -19.79 -33.27 3.32
C LYS A 443 -20.58 -33.04 2.04
N GLU A 444 -21.39 -31.98 2.00
CA GLU A 444 -22.19 -31.61 0.82
C GLU A 444 -21.30 -31.32 -0.41
N MET A 445 -20.12 -30.73 -0.18
CA MET A 445 -19.16 -30.44 -1.25
C MET A 445 -18.38 -31.66 -1.75
N ARG A 446 -18.38 -32.77 -1.03
CA ARG A 446 -17.53 -33.94 -1.35
C ARG A 446 -17.86 -34.57 -2.70
N GLY A 447 -19.15 -34.78 -2.99
CA GLY A 447 -19.59 -35.38 -4.27
C GLY A 447 -19.16 -34.53 -5.47
N LEU A 448 -19.14 -33.21 -5.29
CA LEU A 448 -18.65 -32.28 -6.30
C LEU A 448 -17.13 -32.40 -6.51
N TYR A 449 -16.35 -32.51 -5.44
CA TYR A 449 -14.90 -32.72 -5.56
C TYR A 449 -14.59 -34.04 -6.28
N GLU A 450 -15.34 -35.10 -5.96
CA GLU A 450 -15.25 -36.40 -6.64
C GLU A 450 -15.59 -36.29 -8.13
N SER A 451 -16.65 -35.57 -8.51
CA SER A 451 -17.02 -35.39 -9.93
C SER A 451 -15.96 -34.64 -10.74
N PHE A 452 -15.14 -33.80 -10.08
CA PHE A 452 -14.01 -33.12 -10.69
C PHE A 452 -12.67 -33.87 -10.50
N ASN A 453 -12.70 -35.15 -10.11
CA ASN A 453 -11.51 -35.97 -9.85
C ASN A 453 -10.53 -35.31 -8.86
N PHE A 454 -11.06 -34.56 -7.89
CA PHE A 454 -10.29 -33.79 -6.92
C PHE A 454 -9.28 -32.81 -7.55
N ASP A 455 -9.62 -32.23 -8.70
CA ASP A 455 -8.85 -31.16 -9.33
C ASP A 455 -9.28 -29.79 -8.78
N PRO A 456 -8.48 -29.13 -7.92
CA PRO A 456 -8.86 -27.83 -7.35
C PRO A 456 -8.94 -26.73 -8.40
N GLN A 457 -8.23 -26.82 -9.53
CA GLN A 457 -8.34 -25.82 -10.59
C GLN A 457 -9.70 -25.88 -11.26
N LYS A 458 -10.25 -27.07 -11.48
CA LYS A 458 -11.60 -27.25 -12.03
C LYS A 458 -12.65 -26.81 -11.01
N VAL A 459 -12.58 -27.32 -9.77
CA VAL A 459 -13.53 -26.96 -8.71
C VAL A 459 -13.59 -25.45 -8.50
N GLY A 460 -12.44 -24.79 -8.33
CA GLY A 460 -12.40 -23.35 -8.06
C GLY A 460 -12.82 -22.47 -9.25
N LYS A 461 -12.73 -22.97 -10.48
CA LYS A 461 -13.15 -22.24 -11.71
C LYS A 461 -14.57 -22.56 -12.15
N GLU A 462 -15.28 -23.45 -11.44
CA GLU A 462 -16.63 -23.85 -11.79
C GLU A 462 -17.66 -23.03 -11.00
N ASN A 463 -18.66 -22.46 -11.68
CA ASN A 463 -19.69 -21.65 -11.01
C ASN A 463 -20.54 -22.50 -10.08
N HIS A 464 -20.85 -23.74 -10.48
CA HIS A 464 -21.65 -24.66 -9.70
C HIS A 464 -21.05 -24.95 -8.32
N SER A 465 -19.72 -24.92 -8.17
CA SER A 465 -19.07 -25.08 -6.86
C SER A 465 -19.48 -24.03 -5.85
N TYR A 466 -19.62 -22.78 -6.27
CA TYR A 466 -20.01 -21.68 -5.38
C TYR A 466 -21.50 -21.75 -5.06
N SER A 467 -22.35 -22.02 -6.06
CA SER A 467 -23.79 -22.17 -5.83
C SER A 467 -24.13 -23.37 -4.94
N ALA A 468 -23.39 -24.48 -5.06
CA ALA A 468 -23.56 -25.66 -4.20
C ALA A 468 -23.15 -25.36 -2.75
N ALA A 469 -22.01 -24.70 -2.54
CA ALA A 469 -21.56 -24.29 -1.21
C ALA A 469 -22.54 -23.30 -0.56
N GLU A 470 -23.04 -22.33 -1.34
CA GLU A 470 -24.05 -21.36 -0.89
C GLU A 470 -25.36 -22.03 -0.50
N ALA A 471 -25.82 -23.01 -1.29
CA ALA A 471 -27.01 -23.78 -0.98
C ALA A 471 -26.82 -24.60 0.31
N ALA A 472 -25.67 -25.25 0.49
CA ALA A 472 -25.35 -26.01 1.69
C ALA A 472 -25.37 -25.10 2.93
N VAL A 473 -24.62 -23.98 2.92
CA VAL A 473 -24.58 -23.04 4.05
C VAL A 473 -25.98 -22.48 4.35
N LYS A 474 -26.74 -22.11 3.31
CA LYS A 474 -28.10 -21.59 3.49
C LYS A 474 -29.04 -22.63 4.10
N ASN A 475 -29.01 -23.87 3.61
CA ASN A 475 -29.89 -24.93 4.11
C ASN A 475 -29.59 -25.26 5.57
N ILE A 476 -28.30 -25.37 5.93
CA ILE A 476 -27.87 -25.62 7.30
C ILE A 476 -28.32 -24.50 8.24
N TYR A 477 -28.09 -23.24 7.87
CA TYR A 477 -28.54 -22.10 8.64
C TYR A 477 -30.07 -22.10 8.83
N MET A 478 -30.84 -22.40 7.77
CA MET A 478 -32.30 -22.47 7.87
C MET A 478 -32.77 -23.63 8.76
N SER A 479 -32.10 -24.79 8.71
CA SER A 479 -32.41 -25.93 9.59
C SER A 479 -32.14 -25.62 11.06
N ALA A 480 -31.00 -24.99 11.36
CA ALA A 480 -30.63 -24.56 12.71
C ALA A 480 -31.65 -23.57 13.28
N MET A 481 -32.13 -22.61 12.47
CA MET A 481 -33.19 -21.66 12.86
C MET A 481 -34.54 -22.33 13.12
N LEU A 482 -34.83 -23.44 12.46
CA LEU A 482 -36.08 -24.19 12.61
C LEU A 482 -36.01 -25.27 13.69
N GLY A 483 -34.85 -25.46 14.33
CA GLY A 483 -34.62 -26.47 15.37
C GLY A 483 -34.73 -27.92 14.86
N MET A 484 -34.38 -28.14 13.59
CA MET A 484 -34.48 -29.45 12.92
C MET A 484 -33.14 -30.19 12.84
#